data_AF-A0A947C5R3-F1
#
_entry.id   AF-A0A947C5R3-F1
#
_cell.length_a   1.000
_cell.length_b   1.000
_cell.length_c   1.000
_cell.angle_alpha   90.00
_cell.angle_beta   90.00
_cell.angle_gamma   90.00
#
_symmetry.space_group_name_H-M   'P 1'
#
loop_
_entity.id
_entity.type
_entity.pdbx_description
1 polymer ?
#
loop_
_entity_poly.entity_id
_entity_poly.type
_entity_poly.pdbx_seq_one_letter_code
_entity_poly.pdbx_strand_id
1 'polypeptide(L)'
;YQRIDESAVGVVGHSFGGMTAVGMAAGWAGAPADPRVMAIAPISAVIDGELQSDDRPSPNAGFTEQQLESITIPVMLMGGTEDINVPIGNNAIAFEQIVNAPRVFKVDIIGANHNHFAAICAIADWLLARGWGPDVWPTLGAEALIEPYEATCSPDVLPIDEATRLQNLYVVSFFKSQLRNEPGYDRFLTLAFAETEPGITVAVK
;
A
#
# COMPACT_ATOMS: atom_id res chain seq x y z
N TYR A 1 16.97 -26.62 3.97
CA TYR A 1 15.70 -26.72 3.23
C TYR A 1 14.57 -26.51 4.23
N GLN A 2 13.51 -25.78 3.86
CA GLN A 2 12.52 -25.07 4.73
C GLN A 2 13.01 -23.74 5.35
N ARG A 3 13.38 -22.76 4.51
CA ARG A 3 13.51 -21.35 4.95
C ARG A 3 12.24 -20.54 4.69
N ILE A 4 11.30 -21.08 3.91
CA ILE A 4 10.04 -20.46 3.48
C ILE A 4 8.92 -21.46 3.76
N ASP A 5 7.83 -20.96 4.35
CA ASP A 5 6.59 -21.69 4.55
C ASP A 5 5.65 -21.40 3.38
N GLU A 6 5.55 -22.34 2.44
CA GLU A 6 4.74 -22.18 1.22
C GLU A 6 3.23 -22.18 1.48
N SER A 7 2.80 -22.53 2.70
CA SER A 7 1.38 -22.45 3.09
C SER A 7 0.97 -21.07 3.59
N ALA A 8 1.93 -20.15 3.78
CA ALA A 8 1.74 -18.86 4.39
C ALA A 8 2.35 -17.72 3.53
N VAL A 9 1.84 -17.57 2.30
CA VAL A 9 2.33 -16.57 1.34
C VAL A 9 1.44 -15.33 1.33
N GLY A 10 2.01 -14.18 1.65
CA GLY A 10 1.37 -12.87 1.53
C GLY A 10 2.02 -12.04 0.43
N VAL A 11 1.23 -11.16 -0.20
CA VAL A 11 1.74 -10.20 -1.20
C VAL A 11 1.44 -8.78 -0.76
N VAL A 12 2.46 -7.92 -0.76
CA VAL A 12 2.38 -6.48 -0.51
C VAL A 12 3.07 -5.77 -1.66
N GLY A 13 2.56 -4.61 -2.03
CA GLY A 13 3.17 -3.79 -3.06
C GLY A 13 2.63 -2.37 -3.00
N HIS A 14 3.43 -1.43 -3.51
CA HIS A 14 3.12 0.00 -3.54
C HIS A 14 2.81 0.46 -4.97
N SER A 15 1.84 1.35 -5.14
CA SER A 15 1.50 1.98 -6.42
C SER A 15 1.11 0.91 -7.46
N PHE A 16 1.79 0.86 -8.62
CA PHE A 16 1.66 -0.23 -9.59
C PHE A 16 1.90 -1.62 -8.98
N GLY A 17 2.80 -1.72 -8.00
CA GLY A 17 3.00 -2.94 -7.20
C GLY A 17 1.80 -3.26 -6.30
N GLY A 18 1.07 -2.25 -5.83
CA GLY A 18 -0.19 -2.41 -5.11
C GLY A 18 -1.28 -2.97 -6.03
N MET A 19 -1.41 -2.41 -7.23
CA MET A 19 -2.29 -2.98 -8.27
C MET A 19 -1.90 -4.42 -8.59
N THR A 20 -0.60 -4.71 -8.71
CA THR A 20 -0.09 -6.07 -8.92
C THR A 20 -0.47 -7.00 -7.76
N ALA A 21 -0.42 -6.54 -6.50
CA ALA A 21 -0.84 -7.33 -5.35
C ALA A 21 -2.33 -7.70 -5.42
N VAL A 22 -3.20 -6.79 -5.88
CA VAL A 22 -4.61 -7.12 -6.17
C VAL A 22 -4.70 -8.15 -7.30
N GLY A 23 -3.94 -7.95 -8.38
CA GLY A 23 -3.88 -8.88 -9.50
C GLY A 23 -3.43 -10.30 -9.13
N MET A 24 -2.60 -10.45 -8.11
CA MET A 24 -2.23 -11.78 -7.58
C MET A 24 -3.42 -12.54 -7.00
N ALA A 25 -4.45 -11.84 -6.50
CA ALA A 25 -5.65 -12.43 -5.91
C ALA A 25 -6.84 -12.50 -6.88
N ALA A 26 -6.95 -11.55 -7.82
CA ALA A 26 -8.08 -11.40 -8.73
C ALA A 26 -7.79 -11.81 -10.19
N GLY A 27 -6.51 -11.98 -10.54
CA GLY A 27 -6.04 -12.01 -11.93
C GLY A 27 -6.02 -10.62 -12.56
N TRP A 28 -5.08 -10.38 -13.47
CA TRP A 28 -4.91 -9.08 -14.13
C TRP A 28 -4.13 -9.21 -15.45
N ALA A 29 -4.50 -8.44 -16.48
CA ALA A 29 -3.82 -8.37 -17.77
C ALA A 29 -3.54 -9.74 -18.44
N GLY A 30 -4.47 -10.69 -18.33
CA GLY A 30 -4.36 -12.04 -18.88
C GLY A 30 -3.61 -13.05 -18.00
N ALA A 31 -3.05 -12.62 -16.87
CA ALA A 31 -2.54 -13.53 -15.84
C ALA A 31 -3.69 -13.96 -14.90
N PRO A 32 -3.83 -15.26 -14.59
CA PRO A 32 -4.78 -15.72 -13.59
C PRO A 32 -4.32 -15.34 -12.17
N ALA A 33 -5.24 -15.33 -11.21
CA ALA A 33 -4.91 -15.27 -9.80
C ALA A 33 -3.99 -16.44 -9.40
N ASP A 34 -3.08 -16.21 -8.46
CA ASP A 34 -2.18 -17.24 -7.94
C ASP A 34 -2.80 -17.93 -6.72
N PRO A 35 -3.18 -19.23 -6.82
CA PRO A 35 -3.85 -19.93 -5.72
C PRO A 35 -2.99 -20.15 -4.48
N ARG A 36 -1.69 -19.82 -4.53
CA ARG A 36 -0.78 -19.90 -3.37
C ARG A 36 -0.86 -18.68 -2.48
N VAL A 37 -1.39 -17.56 -2.97
CA VAL A 37 -1.48 -16.32 -2.20
C VAL A 37 -2.64 -16.41 -1.21
N MET A 38 -2.31 -16.22 0.07
CA MET A 38 -3.25 -16.43 1.18
C MET A 38 -3.69 -15.12 1.85
N ALA A 39 -3.02 -13.99 1.56
CA ALA A 39 -3.44 -12.65 1.98
C ALA A 39 -2.75 -11.58 1.12
N ILE A 40 -3.39 -10.44 0.92
CA ILE A 40 -2.79 -9.31 0.19
C ILE A 40 -2.89 -7.99 0.98
N ALA A 41 -1.86 -7.16 0.85
CA ALA A 41 -1.80 -5.81 1.42
C ALA A 41 -1.40 -4.79 0.32
N PRO A 42 -2.30 -4.47 -0.63
CA PRO A 42 -2.04 -3.41 -1.61
C PRO A 42 -1.93 -2.02 -0.93
N ILE A 43 -0.89 -1.27 -1.28
CA ILE A 43 -0.62 0.09 -0.79
C ILE A 43 -0.70 1.08 -1.96
N SER A 44 -1.55 2.10 -1.86
CA SER A 44 -1.84 3.08 -2.93
C SER A 44 -2.09 2.40 -4.28
N ALA A 45 -2.96 1.39 -4.30
CA ALA A 45 -3.25 0.64 -5.52
C ALA A 45 -4.28 1.36 -6.40
N VAL A 46 -4.02 1.37 -7.71
CA VAL A 46 -5.03 1.78 -8.70
C VAL A 46 -6.07 0.67 -8.80
N ILE A 47 -7.31 1.01 -8.48
CA ILE A 47 -8.48 0.13 -8.51
C ILE A 47 -9.40 0.56 -9.65
N ASP A 48 -9.67 1.85 -9.75
CA ASP A 48 -10.40 2.47 -10.84
C ASP A 48 -9.41 3.16 -11.78
N GLY A 49 -9.44 2.78 -13.07
CA GLY A 49 -8.56 3.32 -14.09
C GLY A 49 -8.74 4.82 -14.35
N GLU A 50 -9.88 5.39 -13.98
CA GLU A 50 -10.19 6.82 -14.10
C GLU A 50 -9.77 7.61 -12.84
N LEU A 51 -9.43 6.92 -11.74
CA LEU A 51 -9.07 7.51 -10.46
C LEU A 51 -7.55 7.44 -10.22
N GLN A 52 -6.80 8.10 -11.10
CA GLN A 52 -5.34 8.24 -11.01
C GLN A 52 -4.88 9.53 -11.72
N SER A 53 -3.72 10.07 -11.35
CA SER A 53 -3.19 11.31 -11.96
C SER A 53 -2.77 11.16 -13.42
N ASP A 54 -2.38 9.95 -13.81
CA ASP A 54 -1.84 9.68 -15.13
C ASP A 54 -2.95 9.19 -16.07
N ASP A 55 -3.20 9.93 -17.15
CA ASP A 55 -4.07 9.48 -18.24
C ASP A 55 -3.36 8.38 -19.04
N ARG A 56 -3.65 7.12 -18.71
CA ARG A 56 -3.12 5.94 -19.38
C ARG A 56 -4.26 5.01 -19.78
N PRO A 57 -4.99 5.34 -20.87
CA PRO A 57 -6.14 4.55 -21.29
C PRO A 57 -5.67 3.16 -21.67
N SER A 58 -6.09 2.19 -20.86
CA SER A 58 -5.74 0.77 -21.00
C SER A 58 -6.92 -0.05 -20.50
N PRO A 59 -7.28 -1.15 -21.19
CA PRO A 59 -8.27 -2.10 -20.66
C PRO A 59 -7.80 -2.76 -19.35
N ASN A 60 -6.53 -2.59 -18.97
CA ASN A 60 -5.95 -3.09 -17.73
C ASN A 60 -5.68 -1.97 -16.71
N ALA A 61 -6.19 -0.75 -16.93
CA ALA A 61 -6.13 0.32 -15.93
C ALA A 61 -7.19 0.05 -14.86
N GLY A 62 -6.80 -0.60 -13.76
CA GLY A 62 -7.69 -0.98 -12.66
C GLY A 62 -8.31 -2.38 -12.79
N PHE A 63 -9.43 -2.57 -12.09
CA PHE A 63 -10.14 -3.84 -11.94
C PHE A 63 -11.65 -3.65 -12.14
N THR A 64 -12.31 -4.67 -12.70
CA THR A 64 -13.77 -4.71 -12.70
C THR A 64 -14.31 -5.14 -11.33
N GLU A 65 -15.57 -4.80 -11.06
CA GLU A 65 -16.28 -5.29 -9.87
C GLU A 65 -16.22 -6.82 -9.77
N GLN A 66 -16.44 -7.55 -10.87
CA GLN A 66 -16.38 -9.02 -10.87
C GLN A 66 -14.98 -9.56 -10.51
N GLN A 67 -13.91 -8.86 -10.88
CA GLN A 67 -12.55 -9.23 -10.48
C GLN A 67 -12.38 -9.04 -8.96
N LEU A 68 -12.85 -7.92 -8.40
CA LEU A 68 -12.76 -7.65 -6.97
C LEU A 68 -13.66 -8.59 -6.14
N GLU A 69 -14.86 -8.91 -6.62
CA GLU A 69 -15.73 -9.92 -6.02
C GLU A 69 -15.09 -11.30 -6.00
N SER A 70 -14.22 -11.63 -6.95
CA SER A 70 -13.56 -12.95 -7.00
C SER A 70 -12.54 -13.19 -5.89
N ILE A 71 -12.11 -12.12 -5.18
CA ILE A 71 -11.12 -12.21 -4.11
C ILE A 71 -11.76 -12.87 -2.88
N THR A 72 -11.19 -14.00 -2.46
CA THR A 72 -11.69 -14.85 -1.34
C THR A 72 -10.69 -15.02 -0.20
N ILE A 73 -9.62 -14.22 -0.20
CA ILE A 73 -8.57 -14.20 0.83
C ILE A 73 -8.61 -12.87 1.61
N PRO A 74 -8.07 -12.81 2.83
CA PRO A 74 -7.95 -11.56 3.58
C PRO A 74 -7.24 -10.45 2.80
N VAL A 75 -7.73 -9.21 2.93
CA VAL A 75 -7.20 -8.02 2.24
C VAL A 75 -6.97 -6.87 3.21
N MET A 76 -5.84 -6.18 3.10
CA MET A 76 -5.59 -4.87 3.70
C MET A 76 -5.35 -3.82 2.61
N LEU A 77 -6.32 -2.95 2.41
CA LEU A 77 -6.20 -1.79 1.53
C LEU A 77 -5.56 -0.66 2.33
N MET A 78 -4.39 -0.19 1.92
CA MET A 78 -3.68 0.91 2.58
C MET A 78 -3.42 2.06 1.61
N GLY A 79 -3.53 3.30 2.07
CA GLY A 79 -3.20 4.48 1.27
C GLY A 79 -3.07 5.74 2.11
N GLY A 80 -2.66 6.83 1.47
CA GLY A 80 -2.52 8.14 2.11
C GLY A 80 -3.65 9.09 1.73
N THR A 81 -4.15 9.88 2.68
CA THR A 81 -5.28 10.81 2.40
C THR A 81 -4.89 11.99 1.51
N GLU A 82 -3.61 12.30 1.40
CA GLU A 82 -3.05 13.35 0.53
C GLU A 82 -2.37 12.77 -0.72
N ASP A 83 -2.64 11.51 -1.05
CA ASP A 83 -2.17 10.90 -2.29
C ASP A 83 -2.96 11.44 -3.49
N ILE A 84 -2.33 12.33 -4.26
CA ILE A 84 -2.92 12.89 -5.48
C ILE A 84 -2.69 12.02 -6.72
N ASN A 85 -1.73 11.08 -6.66
CA ASN A 85 -1.35 10.23 -7.79
C ASN A 85 -2.29 9.03 -7.89
N VAL A 86 -2.60 8.43 -6.74
CA VAL A 86 -3.59 7.36 -6.58
C VAL A 86 -4.53 7.77 -5.46
N PRO A 87 -5.59 8.55 -5.76
CA PRO A 87 -6.51 9.06 -4.76
C PRO A 87 -7.09 7.96 -3.87
N ILE A 88 -7.25 8.29 -2.58
CA ILE A 88 -7.72 7.36 -1.54
C ILE A 88 -9.11 6.75 -1.84
N GLY A 89 -9.89 7.36 -2.74
CA GLY A 89 -11.14 6.79 -3.25
C GLY A 89 -10.97 5.39 -3.84
N ASN A 90 -9.79 5.03 -4.36
CA ASN A 90 -9.50 3.67 -4.81
C ASN A 90 -9.68 2.63 -3.69
N ASN A 91 -9.22 2.96 -2.48
CA ASN A 91 -9.43 2.10 -1.31
C ASN A 91 -10.91 1.99 -0.95
N ALA A 92 -11.69 3.06 -1.12
CA ALA A 92 -13.13 3.02 -0.87
C ALA A 92 -13.86 2.09 -1.85
N ILE A 93 -13.53 2.19 -3.15
CA ILE A 93 -14.09 1.35 -4.21
C ILE A 93 -13.77 -0.12 -3.94
N ALA A 94 -12.50 -0.46 -3.70
CA ALA A 94 -12.11 -1.83 -3.40
C ALA A 94 -12.74 -2.34 -2.09
N PHE A 95 -12.82 -1.50 -1.06
CA PHE A 95 -13.47 -1.88 0.19
C PHE A 95 -14.96 -2.15 0.01
N GLU A 96 -15.65 -1.47 -0.90
CA GLU A 96 -17.04 -1.75 -1.23
C GLU A 96 -17.17 -3.06 -2.01
N GLN A 97 -16.41 -3.23 -3.08
CA GLN A 97 -16.58 -4.29 -4.09
C GLN A 97 -15.96 -5.64 -3.72
N ILE A 98 -14.98 -5.69 -2.82
CA ILE A 98 -14.44 -6.95 -2.30
C ILE A 98 -15.42 -7.50 -1.25
N VAL A 99 -16.39 -8.29 -1.68
CA VAL A 99 -17.50 -8.79 -0.83
C VAL A 99 -17.35 -10.24 -0.37
N ASN A 100 -16.49 -11.04 -1.03
CA ASN A 100 -16.33 -12.46 -0.74
C ASN A 100 -15.08 -12.79 0.09
N ALA A 101 -14.24 -11.79 0.39
CA ALA A 101 -13.10 -11.96 1.28
C ALA A 101 -13.59 -12.18 2.73
N PRO A 102 -12.94 -13.06 3.51
CA PRO A 102 -13.34 -13.32 4.89
C PRO A 102 -13.13 -12.13 5.83
N ARG A 103 -12.19 -11.23 5.48
CA ARG A 103 -11.94 -9.94 6.14
C ARG A 103 -11.33 -8.95 5.15
N VAL A 104 -11.84 -7.73 5.16
CA VAL A 104 -11.25 -6.60 4.43
C VAL A 104 -10.98 -5.47 5.43
N PHE A 105 -9.74 -5.00 5.47
CA PHE A 105 -9.33 -3.82 6.23
C PHE A 105 -9.09 -2.67 5.25
N LYS A 106 -9.69 -1.51 5.53
CA LYS A 106 -9.33 -0.24 4.88
C LYS A 106 -8.58 0.61 5.88
N VAL A 107 -7.34 0.97 5.56
CA VAL A 107 -6.40 1.64 6.46
C VAL A 107 -5.85 2.87 5.75
N ASP A 108 -6.39 4.04 6.08
CA ASP A 108 -5.98 5.30 5.44
C ASP A 108 -5.12 6.11 6.41
N ILE A 109 -3.87 6.39 6.03
CA ILE A 109 -2.92 7.19 6.81
C ILE A 109 -3.16 8.68 6.51
N ILE A 110 -3.55 9.41 7.54
CA ILE A 110 -3.92 10.83 7.45
C ILE A 110 -2.66 11.68 7.20
N GLY A 111 -2.71 12.51 6.17
CA GLY A 111 -1.60 13.40 5.79
C GLY A 111 -0.52 12.75 4.95
N ALA A 112 -0.55 11.42 4.76
CA ALA A 112 0.40 10.74 3.89
C ALA A 112 0.08 11.02 2.42
N ASN A 113 1.11 11.28 1.63
CA ASN A 113 1.06 11.33 0.16
C ASN A 113 1.62 10.04 -0.47
N HIS A 114 1.58 9.96 -1.81
CA HIS A 114 1.96 8.76 -2.57
C HIS A 114 3.32 8.17 -2.20
N ASN A 115 4.30 9.03 -1.93
CA ASN A 115 5.70 8.64 -1.77
C ASN A 115 6.08 8.33 -0.32
N HIS A 116 5.19 8.53 0.65
CA HIS A 116 5.44 8.14 2.05
C HIS A 116 5.63 6.63 2.23
N PHE A 117 5.15 5.84 1.27
CA PHE A 117 5.24 4.37 1.27
C PHE A 117 6.47 3.84 0.51
N ALA A 118 7.35 4.74 0.06
CA ALA A 118 8.58 4.42 -0.66
C ALA A 118 9.82 4.91 0.12
N ALA A 119 11.00 4.38 -0.22
CA ALA A 119 12.26 4.70 0.47
C ALA A 119 12.87 6.06 0.08
N ILE A 120 12.04 7.04 -0.33
CA ILE A 120 12.47 8.33 -0.89
C ILE A 120 13.36 9.09 0.10
N CYS A 121 12.86 9.36 1.31
CA CYS A 121 13.61 10.15 2.29
C CYS A 121 14.87 9.42 2.77
N ALA A 122 14.81 8.10 2.95
CA ALA A 122 15.99 7.31 3.35
C ALA A 122 17.12 7.35 2.30
N ILE A 123 16.77 7.30 1.00
CA ILE A 123 17.76 7.43 -0.08
C ILE A 123 18.30 8.87 -0.13
N ALA A 124 17.43 9.88 -0.02
CA ALA A 124 17.84 11.28 -0.02
C ALA A 124 18.78 11.61 1.15
N ASP A 125 18.44 11.19 2.37
CA ASP A 125 19.26 11.37 3.56
C ASP A 125 20.64 10.73 3.41
N TRP A 126 20.70 9.55 2.78
CA TRP A 126 21.96 8.86 2.51
C TRP A 126 22.86 9.64 1.52
N LEU A 127 22.28 10.29 0.53
CA LEU A 127 22.98 11.16 -0.43
C LEU A 127 23.47 12.45 0.26
N LEU A 128 22.57 13.10 1.01
CA LEU A 128 22.87 14.34 1.74
C LEU A 128 23.98 14.12 2.77
N ALA A 129 23.99 13.00 3.48
CA ALA A 129 25.04 12.64 4.43
C ALA A 129 26.43 12.48 3.79
N ARG A 130 26.52 12.37 2.47
CA ARG A 130 27.78 12.32 1.69
C ARG A 130 28.18 13.67 1.10
N GLY A 131 27.42 14.72 1.40
CA GLY A 131 27.60 16.03 0.80
C GLY A 131 27.11 16.10 -0.64
N TRP A 132 26.27 15.16 -1.08
CA TRP A 132 25.67 15.16 -2.42
C TRP A 132 24.27 15.76 -2.35
N GLY A 133 24.20 17.08 -2.56
CA GLY A 133 22.95 17.83 -2.63
C GLY A 133 22.13 17.51 -3.89
N PRO A 134 20.86 17.96 -3.95
CA PRO A 134 19.98 17.73 -5.11
C PRO A 134 20.56 18.21 -6.45
N ASP A 135 21.45 19.19 -6.42
CA ASP A 135 22.15 19.72 -7.59
C ASP A 135 23.05 18.69 -8.29
N VAL A 136 23.58 17.71 -7.56
CA VAL A 136 24.45 16.65 -8.13
C VAL A 136 23.70 15.36 -8.43
N TRP A 137 22.47 15.18 -7.95
CA TRP A 137 21.69 13.95 -8.15
C TRP A 137 21.49 13.56 -9.62
N PRO A 138 21.27 14.48 -10.58
CA PRO A 138 21.18 14.11 -11.99
C PRO A 138 22.45 13.45 -12.53
N THR A 139 23.63 13.92 -12.09
CA THR A 139 24.92 13.32 -12.49
C THR A 139 25.10 11.91 -11.91
N LEU A 140 24.43 11.60 -10.81
CA LEU A 140 24.42 10.29 -10.17
C LEU A 140 23.34 9.34 -10.73
N GLY A 141 22.51 9.81 -11.67
CA GLY A 141 21.34 9.06 -12.16
C GLY A 141 20.17 9.03 -11.19
N ALA A 142 20.14 9.93 -10.20
CA ALA A 142 19.11 10.06 -9.17
C ALA A 142 18.18 11.27 -9.41
N GLU A 143 18.10 11.79 -10.64
CA GLU A 143 17.23 12.93 -10.99
C GLU A 143 15.76 12.70 -10.60
N ALA A 144 15.27 11.47 -10.82
CA ALA A 144 13.90 11.09 -10.50
C ALA A 144 13.57 11.09 -8.99
N LEU A 145 14.56 11.29 -8.12
CA LEU A 145 14.37 11.43 -6.67
C LEU A 145 13.98 12.86 -6.27
N ILE A 146 14.31 13.87 -7.06
CA ILE A 146 14.20 15.30 -6.70
C ILE A 146 12.76 15.66 -6.34
N GLU A 147 11.84 15.48 -7.28
CA GLU A 147 10.43 15.83 -7.07
C GLU A 147 9.78 15.02 -5.91
N PRO A 148 9.92 13.68 -5.83
CA PRO A 148 9.45 12.92 -4.67
C PRO A 148 10.03 13.40 -3.34
N TYR A 149 11.31 13.75 -3.30
CA TYR A 149 11.97 14.23 -2.08
C TYR A 149 11.37 15.57 -1.64
N GLU A 150 11.22 16.52 -2.56
CA GLU A 150 10.64 17.84 -2.27
C GLU A 150 9.19 17.72 -1.78
N ALA A 151 8.41 16.79 -2.34
CA ALA A 151 7.02 16.59 -1.98
C ALA A 151 6.81 15.85 -0.64
N THR A 152 7.75 15.02 -0.19
CA THR A 152 7.51 14.04 0.89
C THR A 152 8.43 14.18 2.08
N CYS A 153 9.59 14.82 1.93
CA CYS A 153 10.59 14.91 3.00
C CYS A 153 10.67 16.32 3.62
N SER A 154 9.74 17.20 3.26
CA SER A 154 9.59 18.54 3.86
C SER A 154 9.01 18.46 5.28
N PRO A 155 9.33 19.39 6.19
CA PRO A 155 8.69 19.49 7.51
C PRO A 155 7.19 19.82 7.46
N ASP A 156 6.67 20.31 6.33
CA ASP A 156 5.27 20.73 6.19
C ASP A 156 4.31 19.58 5.84
N VAL A 157 4.83 18.36 5.63
CA VAL A 157 4.04 17.15 5.37
C VAL A 157 4.12 16.18 6.55
N LEU A 158 3.35 15.08 6.50
CA LEU A 158 3.41 14.05 7.53
C LEU A 158 4.87 13.58 7.72
N PRO A 159 5.39 13.50 8.96
CA PRO A 159 6.73 12.99 9.18
C PRO A 159 6.89 11.56 8.65
N ILE A 160 7.94 11.30 7.86
CA ILE A 160 8.18 10.00 7.24
C ILE A 160 8.29 8.86 8.26
N ASP A 161 8.83 9.12 9.44
CA ASP A 161 8.93 8.16 10.53
C ASP A 161 7.55 7.72 11.04
N GLU A 162 6.58 8.64 11.07
CA GLU A 162 5.22 8.35 11.50
C GLU A 162 4.47 7.53 10.45
N ALA A 163 4.58 7.91 9.18
CA ALA A 163 4.03 7.11 8.08
C ALA A 163 4.59 5.69 8.06
N THR A 164 5.91 5.56 8.24
CA THR A 164 6.61 4.27 8.29
C THR A 164 6.18 3.45 9.51
N ARG A 165 6.02 4.08 10.69
CA ARG A 165 5.55 3.42 11.91
C ARG A 165 4.16 2.84 11.70
N LEU A 166 3.22 3.65 11.20
CA LEU A 166 1.83 3.23 10.97
C LEU A 166 1.75 2.15 9.87
N GLN A 167 2.41 2.34 8.73
CA GLN A 167 2.48 1.32 7.67
C GLN A 167 2.96 -0.02 8.23
N ASN A 168 4.10 -0.02 8.92
CA ASN A 168 4.69 -1.26 9.44
C ASN A 168 3.82 -1.87 10.53
N LEU A 169 3.25 -1.07 11.43
CA LEU A 169 2.35 -1.56 12.48
C LEU A 169 1.18 -2.34 11.88
N TYR A 170 0.47 -1.75 10.92
CA TYR A 170 -0.73 -2.37 10.36
C TYR A 170 -0.41 -3.52 9.41
N VAL A 171 0.54 -3.35 8.48
CA VAL A 171 0.90 -4.40 7.51
C VAL A 171 1.50 -5.62 8.19
N VAL A 172 2.39 -5.43 9.17
CA VAL A 172 2.97 -6.56 9.92
C VAL A 172 1.90 -7.23 10.77
N SER A 173 1.07 -6.45 11.48
CA SER A 173 -0.02 -7.03 12.29
C SER A 173 -0.99 -7.85 11.46
N PHE A 174 -1.33 -7.35 10.26
CA PHE A 174 -2.17 -8.05 9.31
C PHE A 174 -1.57 -9.40 8.89
N PHE A 175 -0.35 -9.43 8.39
CA PHE A 175 0.24 -10.71 7.96
C PHE A 175 0.48 -11.67 9.12
N LYS A 176 0.87 -11.16 10.31
CA LYS A 176 1.01 -11.99 11.51
C LYS A 176 -0.32 -12.61 11.95
N SER A 177 -1.39 -11.82 11.92
CA SER A 177 -2.74 -12.30 12.21
C SER A 177 -3.21 -13.32 11.16
N GLN A 178 -3.20 -12.95 9.89
CA GLN A 178 -3.87 -13.70 8.82
C GLN A 178 -3.08 -14.91 8.31
N LEU A 179 -1.74 -14.85 8.31
CA LEU A 179 -0.90 -15.95 7.78
C LEU A 179 -0.29 -16.83 8.86
N ARG A 180 -0.07 -16.29 10.07
CA ARG A 180 0.58 -17.02 11.17
C ARG A 180 -0.35 -17.36 12.31
N ASN A 181 -1.61 -16.89 12.27
CA ASN A 181 -2.58 -17.07 13.34
C ASN A 181 -1.99 -16.66 14.70
N GLU A 182 -1.32 -15.50 14.74
CA GLU A 182 -0.73 -14.92 15.95
C GLU A 182 -1.72 -13.88 16.53
N PRO A 183 -2.70 -14.29 17.37
CA PRO A 183 -3.85 -13.45 17.77
C PRO A 183 -3.45 -12.22 18.60
N GLY A 184 -2.23 -12.19 19.14
CA GLY A 184 -1.69 -11.01 19.82
C GLY A 184 -1.59 -9.77 18.92
N TYR A 185 -1.62 -9.96 17.60
CA TYR A 185 -1.63 -8.87 16.63
C TYR A 185 -3.04 -8.36 16.26
N ASP A 186 -4.10 -9.13 16.55
CA ASP A 186 -5.48 -8.74 16.22
C ASP A 186 -5.89 -7.43 16.89
N ARG A 187 -5.35 -7.18 18.10
CA ARG A 187 -5.64 -5.95 18.86
C ARG A 187 -5.30 -4.68 18.08
N PHE A 188 -4.27 -4.71 17.23
CA PHE A 188 -3.83 -3.57 16.44
C PHE A 188 -4.70 -3.31 15.20
N LEU A 189 -5.53 -4.29 14.83
CA LEU A 189 -6.39 -4.24 13.64
C LEU A 189 -7.84 -3.84 13.99
N THR A 190 -8.08 -3.38 15.22
CA THR A 190 -9.42 -3.02 15.70
C THR A 190 -9.70 -1.52 15.53
N LEU A 191 -10.98 -1.17 15.38
CA LEU A 191 -11.43 0.23 15.40
C LEU A 191 -11.02 0.92 16.71
N ALA A 192 -11.19 0.24 17.85
CA ALA A 192 -10.85 0.78 19.16
C ALA A 192 -9.36 1.12 19.30
N PHE A 193 -8.46 0.34 18.68
CA PHE A 193 -7.04 0.70 18.65
C PHE A 193 -6.77 1.87 17.70
N ALA A 194 -7.40 1.88 16.51
CA ALA A 194 -7.27 2.98 15.57
C ALA A 194 -7.72 4.33 16.17
N GLU A 195 -8.76 4.35 17.02
CA GLU A 195 -9.20 5.55 17.75
C GLU A 195 -8.13 6.12 18.70
N THR A 196 -7.12 5.31 19.08
CA THR A 196 -5.96 5.78 19.87
C THR A 196 -4.82 6.34 19.02
N GLU A 197 -4.91 6.20 17.70
CA GLU A 197 -3.89 6.57 16.72
C GLU A 197 -4.40 7.73 15.83
N PRO A 198 -4.10 9.00 16.16
CA PRO A 198 -4.69 10.15 15.46
C PRO A 198 -4.25 10.29 13.99
N GLY A 199 -3.20 9.56 13.56
CA GLY A 199 -2.67 9.59 12.20
C GLY A 199 -3.34 8.61 11.24
N ILE A 200 -4.42 7.92 11.63
CA ILE A 200 -5.01 6.87 10.81
C ILE A 200 -6.53 6.78 10.94
N THR A 201 -7.17 6.29 9.88
CA THR A 201 -8.56 5.81 9.93
C THR A 201 -8.61 4.36 9.51
N VAL A 202 -9.46 3.57 10.19
CA VAL A 202 -9.62 2.14 9.91
C VAL A 202 -11.10 1.82 9.72
N ALA A 203 -11.40 0.99 8.73
CA ALA A 203 -12.68 0.30 8.58
C ALA A 203 -12.45 -1.19 8.35
N VAL A 204 -13.37 -2.03 8.84
CA VAL A 204 -13.28 -3.49 8.73
C VAL A 204 -14.64 -4.07 8.35
N LYS A 205 -14.66 -5.04 7.43
CA LYS A 205 -15.84 -5.86 7.13
C LYS A 205 -15.45 -7.32 6.95
#